data_AF-A0A3D5XT57-F1
#
_entry.id   AF-A0A3D5XT57-F1
#
_cell.length_a   1.000
_cell.length_b   1.000
_cell.length_c   1.000
_cell.angle_alpha   90.00
_cell.angle_beta   90.00
_cell.angle_gamma   90.00
#
_symmetry.space_group_name_H-M   'P 1'
#
loop_
_entity.id
_entity.type
_entity.pdbx_description
1 polymer ?
#
loop_
_entity_poly.entity_id
_entity_poly.type
_entity_poly.pdbx_seq_one_letter_code
_entity_poly.pdbx_strand_id
1 'polypeptide(L)' 'MTVTIYTSSSCPWCVKAKRYLDSKKVGYREVNVSGNLLGALEMRTKSGQSAVPVIDIDGDVVV' A
#
# COMPACT_ATOMS: atom_id res chain seq x y z
N MET A 1 8.80 -12.53 3.56
CA MET A 1 7.76 -11.67 4.19
C MET A 1 8.15 -10.22 4.10
N THR A 2 8.13 -9.70 2.88
CA THR A 2 8.23 -8.26 2.60
C THR A 2 6.84 -7.72 2.39
N VAL A 3 6.36 -6.91 3.33
CA VAL A 3 5.08 -6.20 3.18
C VAL A 3 5.36 -4.79 2.70
N THR A 4 4.76 -4.39 1.59
CA THR A 4 4.82 -3.03 1.05
C THR A 4 3.42 -2.46 1.02
N ILE A 5 3.19 -1.33 1.68
CA ILE A 5 1.92 -0.63 1.64
C ILE A 5 2.06 0.59 0.73
N TYR A 6 1.26 0.62 -0.33
CA TYR A 6 1.11 1.76 -1.21
C TYR A 6 0.05 2.69 -0.60
N THR A 7 0.48 3.90 -0.27
CA THR A 7 -0.36 4.92 0.36
C THR A 7 -0.36 6.21 -0.44
N SER A 8 -1.37 7.04 -0.21
CA SER A 8 -1.46 8.38 -0.79
C SER A 8 -1.57 9.39 0.33
N SER A 9 -0.83 10.50 0.24
CA SER A 9 -0.79 11.63 1.17
C SER A 9 -2.19 12.14 1.56
N SER A 10 -3.15 12.01 0.66
CA SER A 10 -4.51 12.55 0.81
C SER A 10 -5.57 11.47 1.02
N CYS A 11 -5.22 10.30 1.56
CA CYS A 11 -6.17 9.20 1.70
C CYS A 11 -6.36 8.76 3.16
N PRO A 12 -7.54 8.99 3.78
CA PRO A 12 -7.80 8.61 5.17
C PRO A 12 -7.76 7.09 5.38
N TRP A 13 -8.06 6.31 4.34
CA TRP A 13 -7.99 4.85 4.37
C TRP A 13 -6.57 4.31 4.56
N CYS A 14 -5.55 5.03 4.07
CA CYS A 14 -4.15 4.65 4.25
C CYS A 14 -3.75 4.66 5.73
N VAL A 15 -4.26 5.61 6.51
CA VAL A 15 -4.01 5.68 7.96
C VAL A 15 -4.60 4.46 8.66
N LYS A 16 -5.78 4.00 8.24
CA LYS A 16 -6.45 2.83 8.80
C LYS A 16 -5.67 1.54 8.50
N ALA A 17 -5.21 1.38 7.26
CA ALA A 17 -4.39 0.24 6.84
C ALA A 17 -3.06 0.17 7.62
N LYS A 18 -2.39 1.32 7.82
CA LYS A 18 -1.18 1.40 8.65
C LYS A 18 -1.43 0.98 10.08
N ARG A 19 -2.49 1.50 10.71
CA ARG A 19 -2.87 1.11 12.08
C ARG A 19 -3.18 -0.39 12.18
N TYR A 20 -3.78 -0.98 11.15
CA TYR A 20 -4.05 -2.41 11.13
C TYR A 20 -2.74 -3.23 11.10
N LEU A 21 -1.81 -2.87 10.24
CA LEU A 21 -0.49 -3.52 10.15
C LEU A 21 0.33 -3.34 11.43
N ASP A 22 0.30 -2.15 12.02
CA ASP A 22 0.96 -1.83 13.29
C ASP A 22 0.37 -2.61 14.47
N SER A 23 -0.96 -2.73 14.53
CA SER A 23 -1.66 -3.59 15.51
C SER A 23 -1.27 -5.07 15.38
N LYS A 24 -0.99 -5.53 14.15
CA LYS A 24 -0.46 -6.87 13.87
C LYS A 24 1.05 -7.00 14.12
N LYS A 25 1.74 -5.91 14.48
CA LYS A 25 3.21 -5.83 14.62
C LYS A 25 3.95 -6.36 13.40
N VAL A 26 3.39 -6.15 12.21
CA VAL A 26 4.00 -6.56 10.96
C VAL A 26 4.90 -5.43 10.47
N GLY A 27 6.18 -5.73 10.20
CA GLY A 27 7.06 -4.77 9.55
C GLY A 27 6.63 -4.57 8.11
N TYR A 28 6.36 -3.33 7.72
CA TYR A 28 5.97 -2.97 6.36
C TYR A 28 6.74 -1.77 5.84
N ARG A 29 6.87 -1.69 4.52
CA ARG A 29 7.47 -0.57 3.80
C ARG A 29 6.37 0.31 3.25
N GLU A 30 6.32 1.57 3.67
CA GLU A 30 5.39 2.55 3.10
C GLU A 30 5.95 3.12 1.79
N VAL A 31 5.15 3.10 0.74
CA VAL A 31 5.43 3.72 -0.56
C VAL A 31 4.34 4.75 -0.84
N ASN A 32 4.72 6.02 -0.93
CA ASN A 32 3.79 7.09 -1.26
C ASN A 32 3.62 7.20 -2.78
N VAL A 33 2.40 6.96 -3.28
CA VAL A 33 2.06 7.02 -4.71
C VAL A 33 1.51 8.38 -5.15
N SER A 34 1.23 9.32 -4.23
CA SER A 34 0.69 10.64 -4.58
C SER A 34 1.65 11.49 -5.40
N GLY A 35 2.94 11.39 -5.11
CA GLY A 35 4.00 12.09 -5.84
C GLY A 35 4.81 11.18 -6.76
N ASN A 36 4.49 9.88 -6.78
CA ASN A 36 5.31 8.89 -7.45
C ASN A 36 4.45 8.09 -8.44
N LEU A 37 4.44 8.56 -9.69
CA LEU A 37 3.70 7.95 -10.79
C LEU A 37 4.11 6.48 -10.99
N LEU A 38 5.40 6.16 -10.77
CA LEU A 38 5.90 4.78 -10.84
C LEU A 38 5.27 3.90 -9.76
N GLY A 39 5.16 4.38 -8.52
CA GLY A 39 4.50 3.64 -7.44
C GLY A 39 3.01 3.42 -7.72
N ALA A 40 2.32 4.40 -8.32
CA ALA A 40 0.92 4.26 -8.72
C ALA A 40 0.73 3.26 -9.87
N LEU A 41 1.66 3.25 -10.84
CA LEU A 41 1.68 2.27 -11.93
C LEU A 41 1.96 0.87 -11.41
N GLU A 42 2.97 0.72 -10.54
CA GLU A 42 3.34 -0.56 -9.94
C GLU A 42 2.18 -1.15 -9.13
N MET A 43 1.54 -0.30 -8.32
CA MET A 43 0.30 -0.63 -7.61
C MET A 43 -0.78 -1.10 -8.59
N ARG A 44 -1.09 -0.33 -9.65
CA ARG A 44 -2.11 -0.72 -10.65
C ARG A 44 -1.78 -2.01 -11.37
N THR A 45 -0.53 -2.22 -11.76
CA THR A 45 -0.09 -3.43 -12.46
C THR A 45 -0.20 -4.65 -11.56
N LYS A 46 0.12 -4.50 -10.28
CA LYS A 46 0.05 -5.57 -9.28
C LYS A 46 -1.38 -5.87 -8.83
N SER A 47 -2.12 -4.83 -8.47
CA SER A 47 -3.46 -4.89 -7.89
C SER A 47 -4.57 -5.06 -8.93
N GLY A 48 -4.35 -4.58 -10.15
CA GLY A 48 -5.42 -4.33 -11.11
C GLY A 48 -6.33 -3.14 -10.73
N GLN A 49 -6.21 -2.59 -9.52
CA GLN A 49 -7.02 -1.49 -9.03
C GLN A 49 -6.23 -0.17 -8.94
N SER A 50 -6.97 0.92 -9.14
CA SER A 50 -6.44 2.29 -9.11
C SER A 50 -6.65 2.99 -7.77
N ALA A 51 -7.24 2.29 -6.80
CA ALA A 51 -7.62 2.84 -5.50
C ALA A 51 -6.60 2.43 -4.44
N VAL A 52 -6.20 3.40 -3.62
CA VAL A 52 -5.43 3.16 -2.39
C VAL A 52 -6.40 2.95 -1.22
N PRO A 53 -5.98 2.25 -0.14
CA PRO A 53 -4.68 1.65 0.10
C PRO A 53 -4.52 0.30 -0.61
N VAL A 54 -3.29 0.00 -1.03
CA VAL A 54 -2.94 -1.33 -1.57
C VAL A 54 -1.80 -1.89 -0.76
N ILE A 55 -1.91 -3.14 -0.34
CA ILE A 55 -0.90 -3.83 0.46
C ILE A 55 -0.37 -5.00 -0.36
N ASP A 56 0.90 -4.95 -0.72
CA ASP A 56 1.63 -6.05 -1.34
C ASP A 56 2.32 -6.87 -0.23
N ILE A 57 2.01 -8.16 -0.17
CA ILE A 57 2.54 -9.10 0.82
C ILE A 57 3.25 -10.19 0.03
N ASP A 58 4.57 -10.09 -0.12
CA ASP A 58 5.37 -11.12 -0.82
C ASP A 58 4.91 -11.35 -2.28
N GLY A 59 4.38 -10.32 -2.94
CA GLY A 59 3.79 -10.41 -4.28
C GLY A 59 2.29 -10.71 -4.33
N ASP A 60 1.66 -10.99 -3.19
CA ASP A 60 0.21 -11.11 -3.05
C ASP A 60 -0.39 -9.73 -2.76
N VAL A 61 -1.32 -9.28 -3.60
CA VAL A 61 -1.82 -7.91 -3.56
C VAL A 61 -3.19 -7.89 -2.93
N VAL A 62 -3.26 -7.27 -1.75
CA VAL A 62 -4.48 -7.11 -0.96
C VAL A 62 -5.00 -5.69 -1.14
N VAL A 63 -6.23 -5.61 -1.65
CA VAL A 63 -7.02 -4.37 -1.87
C VAL A 63 -8.19 -4.27 -0.91
#